data_AF-A0A2G6CD55-F1
#
_entry.id   AF-A0A2G6CD55-F1
#
_cell.length_a   1.000
_cell.length_b   1.000
_cell.length_c   1.000
_cell.angle_alpha   90.00
_cell.angle_beta   90.00
_cell.angle_gamma   90.00
#
_symmetry.space_group_name_H-M   'P 1'
#
loop_
_entity.id
_entity.type
_entity.pdbx_description
1 polymer ?
#
loop_
_entity_poly.entity_id
_entity_poly.type
_entity_poly.pdbx_seq_one_letter_code
_entity_poly.pdbx_strand_id
1 'polypeptide(L)'
;MRLPHDPEKESDLALFRFFGSRILAAFLATLGPADAASFFGPAKRLITLQGSRAMVWQRPAAAALAASLPAGDTGATAATTTPRLGRIGLPPGEFYQISEDQVQAMSAVTEDVFRKRLVTYLTTVFTEETAGMSPKDLLMLVDAAIQDCARLGSMRENDVVNMAITRLVSPDLIEDQDYWETVIEQRPNPKTRSGTFLAEVGFSYERGEACDAFYYQTQQWYRPNGRGW
;
A
#
# COMPACT_ATOMS: atom_id res chain seq x y z
N MET A 1 -20.12 -11.45 -10.52
CA MET A 1 -20.63 -12.64 -9.80
C MET A 1 -21.25 -12.15 -8.50
N ARG A 2 -22.59 -12.14 -8.39
CA ARG A 2 -23.25 -11.80 -7.11
C ARG A 2 -23.17 -13.04 -6.22
N LEU A 3 -22.53 -12.92 -5.06
CA LEU A 3 -22.61 -13.96 -4.04
C LEU A 3 -24.08 -14.04 -3.55
N PRO A 4 -24.60 -15.25 -3.28
CA PRO A 4 -25.94 -15.41 -2.74
C PRO A 4 -26.03 -14.71 -1.37
N HIS A 5 -27.03 -13.83 -1.22
CA HIS A 5 -27.24 -13.01 -0.04
C HIS A 5 -27.87 -13.88 1.06
N ASP A 6 -27.06 -14.31 2.02
CA ASP A 6 -27.48 -15.13 3.15
C ASP A 6 -27.01 -14.44 4.44
N PRO A 7 -27.87 -13.67 5.12
CA PRO A 7 -27.48 -12.77 6.20
C PRO A 7 -26.91 -13.49 7.43
N GLU A 8 -27.22 -14.77 7.63
CA GLU A 8 -26.63 -15.59 8.71
C GLU A 8 -25.18 -16.01 8.43
N LYS A 9 -24.72 -15.96 7.17
CA LYS A 9 -23.32 -16.23 6.79
C LYS A 9 -22.44 -14.99 6.79
N GLU A 10 -23.03 -13.80 6.71
CA GLU A 10 -22.28 -12.53 6.78
C GLU A 10 -21.71 -12.29 8.18
N SER A 11 -22.35 -12.77 9.25
CA SER A 11 -21.83 -12.64 10.62
C SER A 11 -20.51 -13.41 10.85
N ASP A 12 -20.15 -14.36 9.98
CA ASP A 12 -18.89 -15.11 10.01
C ASP A 12 -17.77 -14.45 9.16
N LEU A 13 -18.08 -13.36 8.44
CA LEU A 13 -17.21 -12.67 7.50
C LEU A 13 -16.99 -11.22 7.93
N ALA A 14 -15.82 -10.91 8.48
CA ALA A 14 -15.40 -9.53 8.69
C ALA A 14 -14.80 -8.96 7.40
N LEU A 15 -15.44 -7.93 6.85
CA LEU A 15 -14.92 -7.22 5.69
C LEU A 15 -14.03 -6.06 6.16
N PHE A 16 -12.72 -6.26 6.15
CA PHE A 16 -11.79 -5.18 6.45
C PHE A 16 -11.58 -4.31 5.22
N ARG A 17 -11.80 -2.99 5.36
CA ARG A 17 -11.36 -2.01 4.36
C ARG A 17 -9.87 -1.72 4.57
N PHE A 18 -9.01 -2.59 4.08
CA PHE A 18 -7.60 -2.26 3.88
C PHE A 18 -7.42 -1.56 2.53
N PHE A 19 -6.47 -0.63 2.46
CA PHE A 19 -6.07 0.04 1.21
C PHE A 19 -5.55 -0.94 0.13
N GLY A 20 -5.26 -2.20 0.49
CA GLY A 20 -5.00 -3.27 -0.46
C GLY A 20 -4.95 -4.64 0.20
N SER A 21 -5.51 -5.66 -0.46
CA SER A 21 -5.53 -7.06 0.00
C SER A 21 -4.13 -7.69 0.15
N ARG A 22 -3.13 -7.19 -0.59
CA ARG A 22 -1.72 -7.59 -0.46
C ARG A 22 -1.09 -7.06 0.82
N ILE A 23 -1.42 -5.81 1.20
CA ILE A 23 -0.96 -5.21 2.46
C ILE A 23 -1.58 -5.95 3.64
N LEU A 24 -2.86 -6.30 3.55
CA LEU A 24 -3.53 -7.14 4.55
C LEU A 24 -2.89 -8.52 4.67
N ALA A 25 -2.61 -9.21 3.55
CA ALA A 25 -1.94 -10.50 3.55
C ALA A 25 -0.54 -10.44 4.18
N ALA A 26 0.23 -9.40 3.84
CA ALA A 26 1.54 -9.15 4.42
C ALA A 26 1.47 -8.87 5.92
N PHE A 27 0.53 -8.00 6.34
CA PHE A 27 0.29 -7.71 7.74
C PHE A 27 -0.07 -8.98 8.53
N LEU A 28 -1.00 -9.79 8.03
CA LEU A 28 -1.38 -11.06 8.64
C LEU A 28 -0.19 -12.02 8.80
N ALA A 29 0.75 -12.02 7.85
CA ALA A 29 1.96 -12.84 7.93
C ALA A 29 2.96 -12.37 8.99
N THR A 30 2.86 -11.12 9.46
CA THR A 30 3.72 -10.58 10.54
C THR A 30 3.17 -10.84 11.94
N LEU A 31 1.90 -11.26 12.06
CA LEU A 31 1.25 -11.45 13.35
C LEU A 31 1.63 -12.80 13.98
N GLY A 32 1.94 -12.76 15.27
CA GLY A 32 1.94 -13.97 16.09
C GLY A 32 0.54 -14.59 16.18
N PRO A 33 0.39 -15.87 16.57
CA PRO A 33 -0.90 -16.55 16.62
C PRO A 33 -1.96 -15.84 17.48
N ALA A 34 -1.54 -15.20 18.58
CA ALA A 34 -2.41 -14.45 19.48
C ALA A 34 -2.92 -13.13 18.87
N ASP A 35 -2.04 -12.39 18.22
CA ASP A 35 -2.37 -11.13 17.56
C ASP A 35 -3.23 -11.37 16.32
N ALA A 36 -2.92 -12.43 15.56
CA ALA A 36 -3.74 -12.86 14.43
C ALA A 36 -5.15 -13.23 14.87
N ALA A 37 -5.32 -13.98 15.98
CA ALA A 37 -6.65 -14.31 16.48
C ALA A 37 -7.43 -13.07 16.95
N SER A 38 -6.75 -12.12 17.58
CA SER A 38 -7.33 -10.86 18.02
C SER A 38 -7.74 -9.98 16.84
N PHE A 39 -6.90 -9.91 15.81
CA PHE A 39 -7.16 -9.18 14.57
C PHE A 39 -8.34 -9.77 13.78
N PHE A 40 -8.47 -11.09 13.69
CA PHE A 40 -9.62 -11.74 13.05
C PHE A 40 -10.93 -11.44 13.77
N GLY A 41 -10.87 -11.19 15.08
CA GLY A 41 -12.02 -11.00 15.94
C GLY A 41 -13.03 -12.16 15.83
N PRO A 42 -14.32 -11.88 15.57
CA PRO A 42 -15.34 -12.93 15.44
C PRO A 42 -15.20 -13.75 14.14
N ALA A 43 -14.52 -13.23 13.11
CA ALA A 43 -14.42 -13.90 11.83
C ALA A 43 -13.57 -15.18 11.93
N LYS A 44 -14.05 -16.25 11.29
CA LYS A 44 -13.32 -17.53 11.23
C LYS A 44 -12.30 -17.57 10.10
N ARG A 45 -12.55 -16.76 9.06
CA ARG A 45 -11.76 -16.71 7.82
C ARG A 45 -11.67 -15.28 7.31
N LEU A 46 -10.53 -14.92 6.76
CA LEU A 46 -10.35 -13.71 5.96
C LEU A 46 -10.01 -14.12 4.54
N ILE A 47 -10.61 -13.44 3.57
CA ILE A 47 -10.32 -13.65 2.16
C ILE A 47 -9.58 -12.43 1.64
N THR A 48 -8.36 -12.64 1.14
CA THR A 48 -7.60 -11.60 0.44
C THR A 48 -7.47 -11.98 -1.03
N LEU A 49 -7.39 -10.98 -1.90
CA LEU A 49 -7.09 -11.18 -3.32
C LEU A 49 -5.61 -10.87 -3.57
N GLN A 50 -4.85 -11.85 -4.07
CA GLN A 50 -3.50 -11.61 -4.57
C GLN A 50 -3.53 -11.78 -6.09
N GLY A 51 -3.76 -10.65 -6.77
CA GLY A 51 -4.08 -10.64 -8.19
C GLY A 51 -5.45 -11.27 -8.47
N SER A 52 -5.53 -12.18 -9.44
CA SER A 52 -6.76 -12.94 -9.73
C SER A 52 -7.03 -14.11 -8.78
N ARG A 53 -6.14 -14.38 -7.82
CA ARG A 53 -6.24 -15.53 -6.90
C ARG A 53 -6.76 -15.10 -5.52
N ALA A 54 -7.82 -15.76 -5.07
CA ALA A 54 -8.28 -15.66 -3.69
C ALA A 54 -7.39 -16.50 -2.75
N MET A 55 -6.93 -15.87 -1.67
CA MET A 55 -6.27 -16.51 -0.56
C MET A 55 -7.21 -16.52 0.64
N VAL A 56 -7.31 -17.66 1.32
CA VAL A 56 -8.15 -17.83 2.50
C VAL A 56 -7.25 -18.01 3.71
N TRP A 57 -7.29 -17.04 4.61
CA TRP A 57 -6.62 -17.06 5.89
C TRP A 57 -7.57 -17.63 6.93
N GLN A 58 -7.11 -18.58 7.73
CA GLN A 58 -7.91 -19.17 8.80
C GLN A 58 -7.47 -18.61 10.14
N ARG A 59 -8.43 -18.32 11.02
CA ARG A 59 -8.10 -17.91 12.38
C ARG A 59 -7.31 -19.03 13.06
N PRO A 60 -6.16 -18.74 13.71
CA PRO A 60 -5.42 -19.75 14.46
C PRO A 60 -6.33 -20.42 15.50
N ALA A 61 -6.25 -21.75 15.61
CA ALA A 61 -7.04 -22.51 16.57
C ALA A 61 -6.57 -22.20 18.00
N ALA A 62 -7.49 -22.18 18.97
CA ALA A 62 -7.19 -21.86 20.38
C ALA A 62 -6.07 -22.74 20.98
N ALA A 63 -5.94 -23.98 20.53
CA ALA A 63 -4.86 -24.89 20.95
C ALA A 63 -3.45 -24.45 20.47
N ALA A 64 -3.35 -23.80 19.30
CA ALA A 64 -2.10 -23.25 18.79
C ALA A 64 -1.69 -21.95 19.49
N LEU A 65 -2.66 -21.15 19.96
CA LEU A 65 -2.41 -20.00 20.83
C LEU A 65 -1.85 -20.43 22.20
N ALA A 66 -2.41 -21.49 22.79
CA ALA A 66 -1.96 -21.98 24.09
C ALA A 66 -0.50 -22.50 24.09
N ALA A 67 -0.01 -22.99 22.94
CA ALA A 67 1.36 -23.48 22.77
C ALA A 67 2.39 -22.37 22.49
N SER A 68 1.94 -21.15 22.14
CA SER A 68 2.79 -20.01 21.77
C SER A 68 2.85 -18.91 22.83
N LEU A 69 2.06 -19.04 23.90
CA LEU A 69 2.19 -18.21 25.10
C LEU A 69 3.40 -18.70 25.91
N PRO A 70 4.39 -17.84 26.23
CA PRO A 70 5.47 -18.24 27.11
C PRO A 70 4.86 -18.69 28.45
N ALA A 71 5.30 -19.86 28.93
CA ALA A 71 4.92 -20.38 30.23
C ALA A 71 5.53 -19.50 31.33
N GLY A 72 4.93 -18.32 31.53
CA GLY A 72 5.37 -17.30 32.46
C GLY A 72 4.16 -16.67 33.12
N ASP A 73 3.88 -17.15 34.33
CA ASP A 73 3.14 -16.49 35.40
C ASP A 73 1.70 -16.02 35.13
N THR A 74 0.73 -16.85 35.52
CA THR A 74 -0.06 -16.65 36.75
C THR A 74 -1.17 -17.69 36.83
N GLY A 75 -1.24 -18.39 37.96
CA GLY A 75 -2.16 -19.51 38.16
C GLY A 75 -3.63 -19.09 38.18
N ALA A 76 -4.44 -19.71 37.31
CA ALA A 76 -5.83 -20.08 37.58
C ALA A 76 -6.35 -21.01 36.46
N THR A 77 -6.47 -22.30 36.77
CA THR A 77 -7.45 -23.25 36.24
C THR A 77 -7.75 -23.24 34.74
N ALA A 78 -7.02 -24.09 34.01
CA ALA A 78 -7.47 -24.66 32.75
C ALA A 78 -8.55 -25.71 33.03
N ALA A 79 -9.82 -25.31 33.09
CA ALA A 79 -10.95 -26.23 33.00
C ALA A 79 -12.21 -25.51 32.52
N THR A 80 -12.77 -26.00 31.41
CA THR A 80 -14.18 -25.80 31.01
C THR A 80 -14.69 -24.36 30.96
N THR A 81 -14.42 -23.67 29.85
CA THR A 81 -15.29 -22.59 29.38
C THR A 81 -15.56 -22.76 27.89
N THR A 82 -16.80 -23.12 27.57
CA THR A 82 -17.44 -22.88 26.28
C THR A 82 -17.04 -21.50 25.76
N PRO A 83 -16.65 -21.32 24.48
CA PRO A 83 -16.19 -20.04 23.97
C PRO A 83 -17.37 -19.06 23.96
N ARG A 84 -17.54 -18.34 25.07
CA ARG A 84 -18.40 -17.16 25.13
C ARG A 84 -17.76 -16.12 24.21
N LEU A 85 -18.58 -15.53 23.34
CA LEU A 85 -18.32 -14.45 22.38
C LEU A 85 -17.80 -13.13 23.04
N GLY A 86 -17.03 -13.20 24.12
CA GLY A 86 -16.62 -12.07 24.94
C GLY A 86 -15.17 -12.13 25.44
N ARG A 87 -14.25 -12.79 24.71
CA ARG A 87 -12.80 -12.70 24.99
C ARG A 87 -12.00 -12.58 23.69
N ILE A 88 -12.21 -11.47 22.99
CA ILE A 88 -11.07 -10.67 22.50
C ILE A 88 -10.75 -9.77 23.70
N GLY A 89 -9.51 -9.68 24.15
CA GLY A 89 -9.13 -8.93 25.37
C GLY A 89 -9.27 -7.41 25.26
N LEU A 90 -10.25 -6.91 24.49
CA LEU A 90 -10.53 -5.50 24.26
C LEU A 90 -11.93 -5.20 24.81
N PRO A 91 -12.07 -4.25 25.76
CA PRO A 91 -13.34 -3.69 26.18
C PRO A 91 -14.26 -3.30 25.02
N PRO A 92 -15.59 -3.33 25.21
CA PRO A 92 -16.54 -2.88 24.19
C PRO A 92 -16.20 -1.45 23.71
N GLY A 93 -15.95 -1.28 22.41
CA GLY A 93 -15.58 -0.01 21.81
C GLY A 93 -14.07 0.20 21.61
N GLU A 94 -13.23 -0.73 22.04
CA GLU A 94 -11.79 -0.67 21.80
C GLU A 94 -11.39 -1.36 20.48
N PHE A 95 -10.54 -0.68 19.72
CA PHE A 95 -10.00 -1.15 18.44
C PHE A 95 -8.68 -1.89 18.68
N TYR A 96 -8.36 -2.87 17.83
CA TYR A 96 -7.05 -3.51 17.82
C TYR A 96 -5.97 -2.43 17.61
N GLN A 97 -5.08 -2.28 18.58
CA GLN A 97 -3.94 -1.37 18.48
C GLN A 97 -2.79 -2.07 17.78
N ILE A 98 -2.36 -1.50 16.65
CA ILE A 98 -1.19 -1.96 15.91
C ILE A 98 0.05 -1.47 16.66
N SER A 99 0.97 -2.38 17.01
CA SER A 99 2.23 -2.01 17.67
C SER A 99 3.18 -1.27 16.72
N GLU A 100 4.17 -0.56 17.26
CA GLU A 100 5.16 0.15 16.45
C GLU A 100 5.94 -0.79 15.52
N ASP A 101 6.35 -1.96 16.02
CA ASP A 101 7.01 -3.00 15.21
C ASP A 101 6.13 -3.50 14.05
N GLN A 102 4.83 -3.66 14.30
CA GLN A 102 3.86 -4.04 13.27
C GLN A 102 3.66 -2.93 12.24
N VAL A 103 3.65 -1.66 12.66
CA VAL A 103 3.63 -0.50 11.75
C VAL A 103 4.89 -0.48 10.87
N GLN A 104 6.07 -0.74 11.45
CA GLN A 104 7.32 -0.79 10.69
C GLN A 104 7.32 -1.94 9.69
N ALA A 105 6.91 -3.14 10.09
CA ALA A 105 6.82 -4.29 9.21
C ALA A 105 5.81 -4.08 8.06
N MET A 106 4.65 -3.47 8.37
CA MET A 106 3.67 -3.08 7.35
C MET A 106 4.22 -2.04 6.38
N SER A 107 4.95 -1.06 6.90
CA SER A 107 5.55 0.00 6.09
C SER A 107 6.56 -0.59 5.12
N ALA A 108 7.44 -1.48 5.58
CA ALA A 108 8.43 -2.15 4.74
C ALA A 108 7.80 -2.96 3.60
N VAL A 109 6.73 -3.72 3.87
CA VAL A 109 6.07 -4.50 2.81
C VAL A 109 5.27 -3.60 1.87
N THR A 110 4.59 -2.59 2.38
CA THR A 110 3.83 -1.63 1.56
C THR A 110 4.78 -0.86 0.64
N GLU A 111 5.95 -0.49 1.14
CA GLU A 111 7.00 0.17 0.37
C GLU A 111 7.55 -0.72 -0.74
N ASP A 112 7.90 -1.98 -0.47
CA ASP A 112 8.37 -2.92 -1.49
C ASP A 112 7.32 -3.17 -2.58
N VAL A 113 6.06 -3.36 -2.19
CA VAL A 113 4.94 -3.55 -3.13
C VAL A 113 4.73 -2.29 -3.97
N PHE A 114 4.78 -1.12 -3.36
CA PHE A 114 4.65 0.16 -4.08
C PHE A 114 5.78 0.33 -5.09
N ARG A 115 7.05 0.14 -4.68
CA ARG A 115 8.22 0.24 -5.55
C ARG A 115 8.13 -0.69 -6.74
N LYS A 116 7.79 -1.96 -6.52
CA LYS A 116 7.60 -2.95 -7.60
C LYS A 116 6.48 -2.57 -8.55
N ARG A 117 5.34 -2.08 -8.02
CA ARG A 117 4.22 -1.62 -8.84
C ARG A 117 4.63 -0.40 -9.67
N LEU A 118 5.37 0.54 -9.09
CA LEU A 118 5.83 1.74 -9.78
C LEU A 118 6.83 1.40 -10.89
N VAL A 119 7.84 0.55 -10.62
CA VAL A 119 8.75 0.05 -11.67
C VAL A 119 7.97 -0.61 -12.81
N THR A 120 7.05 -1.52 -12.49
CA THR A 120 6.22 -2.19 -13.51
C THR A 120 5.42 -1.19 -14.33
N TYR A 121 4.83 -0.19 -13.68
CA TYR A 121 4.09 0.88 -14.35
C TYR A 121 4.98 1.67 -15.31
N LEU A 122 6.15 2.15 -14.85
CA LEU A 122 7.07 2.90 -15.68
C LEU A 122 7.50 2.09 -16.92
N THR A 123 7.89 0.83 -16.74
CA THR A 123 8.29 -0.04 -17.85
C THR A 123 7.16 -0.32 -18.85
N THR A 124 5.91 -0.39 -18.39
CA THR A 124 4.77 -0.75 -19.25
C THR A 124 4.19 0.46 -19.99
N VAL A 125 4.24 1.64 -19.38
CA VAL A 125 3.56 2.84 -19.86
C VAL A 125 4.52 3.79 -20.58
N PHE A 126 5.75 3.91 -20.07
CA PHE A 126 6.84 4.74 -20.61
C PHE A 126 7.91 3.82 -21.22
N THR A 127 7.48 2.97 -22.15
CA THR A 127 8.31 1.90 -22.72
C THR A 127 9.52 2.46 -23.47
N GLU A 128 9.36 3.60 -24.14
CA GLU A 128 10.44 4.22 -24.94
C GLU A 128 11.53 4.78 -24.01
N GLU A 129 11.12 5.49 -22.97
CA GLU A 129 12.02 6.10 -21.98
C GLU A 129 12.73 5.05 -21.12
N THR A 130 12.11 3.88 -20.93
CA THR A 130 12.69 2.79 -20.11
C THR A 130 13.41 1.71 -20.91
N ALA A 131 13.41 1.76 -22.25
CA ALA A 131 13.91 0.69 -23.12
C ALA A 131 15.38 0.27 -22.86
N GLY A 132 16.21 1.19 -22.36
CA GLY A 132 17.63 0.94 -22.05
C GLY A 132 17.95 0.77 -20.57
N MET A 133 16.96 0.86 -19.67
CA MET A 133 17.21 0.88 -18.23
C MET A 133 17.22 -0.54 -17.65
N SER A 134 18.19 -0.81 -16.77
CA SER A 134 18.15 -2.06 -16.00
C SER A 134 17.09 -1.99 -14.89
N PRO A 135 16.61 -3.13 -14.35
CA PRO A 135 15.72 -3.14 -13.18
C PRO A 135 16.30 -2.40 -11.98
N LYS A 136 17.64 -2.40 -11.84
CA LYS A 136 18.33 -1.67 -10.77
C LYS A 136 18.24 -0.16 -10.98
N ASP A 137 18.41 0.31 -12.20
CA ASP A 137 18.35 1.76 -12.52
C ASP A 137 16.93 2.30 -12.30
N LEU A 138 15.91 1.51 -12.66
CA LEU A 138 14.51 1.86 -12.39
C LEU A 138 14.21 1.94 -10.89
N LEU A 139 14.76 1.03 -10.08
CA LEU A 139 14.63 1.12 -8.62
C LEU A 139 15.35 2.34 -8.05
N MET A 140 16.56 2.65 -8.54
CA MET A 140 17.31 3.84 -8.14
C MET A 140 16.58 5.14 -8.53
N LEU A 141 15.91 5.16 -9.68
CA LEU A 141 15.06 6.28 -10.09
C LEU A 141 13.88 6.47 -9.12
N VAL A 142 13.23 5.38 -8.71
CA VAL A 142 12.15 5.44 -7.70
C VAL A 142 12.68 5.92 -6.34
N ASP A 143 13.85 5.44 -5.91
CA ASP A 143 14.52 5.94 -4.69
C ASP A 143 14.77 7.45 -4.74
N ALA A 144 15.29 7.94 -5.88
CA ALA A 144 15.53 9.36 -6.07
C ALA A 144 14.21 10.16 -6.04
N ALA A 145 13.15 9.66 -6.66
CA ALA A 145 11.82 10.30 -6.62
C ALA A 145 11.23 10.37 -5.20
N ILE A 146 11.48 9.36 -4.35
CA ILE A 146 11.09 9.38 -2.94
C ILE A 146 11.86 10.46 -2.18
N GLN A 147 13.16 10.61 -2.44
CA GLN A 147 13.98 11.67 -1.85
C GLN A 147 13.53 13.07 -2.32
N ASP A 148 13.19 13.21 -3.60
CA ASP A 148 12.63 14.44 -4.17
C ASP A 148 11.34 14.84 -3.45
N CYS A 149 10.46 13.87 -3.16
CA CYS A 149 9.22 14.10 -2.42
C CYS A 149 9.46 14.54 -0.97
N ALA A 150 10.50 14.01 -0.32
CA ALA A 150 10.92 14.46 1.00
C ALA A 150 11.39 15.93 0.95
N ARG A 151 12.16 16.32 -0.08
CA ARG A 151 12.56 17.72 -0.33
C ARG A 151 11.34 18.63 -0.57
N LEU A 152 10.34 18.14 -1.31
CA LEU A 152 9.08 18.88 -1.54
C LEU A 152 8.21 19.01 -0.29
N GLY A 153 8.45 18.22 0.76
CA GLY A 153 7.66 18.21 2.00
C GLY A 153 6.31 17.46 1.85
N SER A 154 6.18 16.56 0.88
CA SER A 154 4.96 15.77 0.67
C SER A 154 5.29 14.38 0.13
N MET A 155 4.84 13.34 0.85
CA MET A 155 5.17 11.93 0.60
C MET A 155 3.94 11.10 0.23
N ARG A 156 2.98 11.66 -0.52
CA ARG A 156 1.82 10.89 -0.97
C ARG A 156 2.21 10.05 -2.17
N GLU A 157 1.50 8.94 -2.38
CA GLU A 157 1.69 8.05 -3.53
C GLU A 157 1.76 8.82 -4.86
N ASN A 158 0.82 9.74 -5.08
CA ASN A 158 0.78 10.58 -6.28
C ASN A 158 2.02 11.48 -6.42
N ASP A 159 2.56 11.99 -5.31
CA ASP A 159 3.74 12.84 -5.36
C ASP A 159 4.95 12.05 -5.86
N VAL A 160 5.15 10.84 -5.33
CA VAL A 160 6.27 9.96 -5.73
C VAL A 160 6.12 9.52 -7.18
N VAL A 161 4.90 9.18 -7.62
CA VAL A 161 4.62 8.83 -9.01
C VAL A 161 4.94 10.00 -9.94
N ASN A 162 4.48 11.22 -9.61
CA ASN A 162 4.72 12.42 -10.42
C ASN A 162 6.21 12.72 -10.52
N MET A 163 6.95 12.64 -9.41
CA MET A 163 8.40 12.88 -9.41
C MET A 163 9.16 11.79 -10.16
N ALA A 164 8.75 10.53 -10.06
CA ALA A 164 9.36 9.44 -10.83
C ALA A 164 9.16 9.63 -12.34
N ILE A 165 7.95 10.00 -12.78
CA ILE A 165 7.67 10.29 -14.20
C ILE A 165 8.48 11.50 -14.64
N THR A 166 8.50 12.58 -13.85
CA THR A 166 9.27 13.79 -14.18
C THR A 166 10.75 13.46 -14.34
N ARG A 167 11.33 12.71 -13.41
CA ARG A 167 12.74 12.29 -13.46
C ARG A 167 13.06 11.38 -14.65
N LEU A 168 12.10 10.57 -15.07
CA LEU A 168 12.24 9.70 -16.25
C LEU A 168 12.20 10.48 -17.56
N VAL A 169 11.23 11.40 -17.70
CA VAL A 169 10.94 12.07 -18.97
C VAL A 169 11.72 13.38 -19.13
N SER A 170 11.97 14.09 -18.04
CA SER A 170 12.65 15.39 -18.03
C SER A 170 13.64 15.46 -16.85
N PRO A 171 14.76 14.71 -16.92
CA PRO A 171 15.79 14.74 -15.87
C PRO A 171 16.38 16.15 -15.68
N ASP A 172 16.52 16.92 -16.76
CA ASP A 172 17.06 18.29 -16.73
C ASP A 172 16.25 19.21 -15.80
N LEU A 173 14.91 19.08 -15.78
CA LEU A 173 14.04 19.85 -14.89
C LEU A 173 14.25 19.50 -13.42
N ILE A 174 14.64 18.26 -13.12
CA ILE A 174 14.96 17.83 -11.76
C ILE A 174 16.34 18.35 -11.31
N GLU A 175 17.26 18.57 -12.24
CA GLU A 175 18.59 19.09 -11.95
C GLU A 175 18.59 20.63 -11.79
N ASP A 176 17.60 21.31 -12.37
CA ASP A 176 17.40 22.76 -12.29
C ASP A 176 17.05 23.25 -10.87
N GLN A 177 18.05 23.77 -10.15
CA GLN A 177 17.85 24.28 -8.79
C GLN A 177 17.01 25.55 -8.72
N ASP A 178 17.07 26.41 -9.73
CA ASP A 178 16.28 27.65 -9.75
C ASP A 178 14.79 27.32 -9.89
N TYR A 179 14.46 26.29 -10.68
CA TYR A 179 13.10 25.77 -10.76
C TYR A 179 12.63 25.16 -9.44
N TRP A 180 13.48 24.39 -8.75
CA TRP A 180 13.17 23.87 -7.42
C TRP A 180 12.82 24.96 -6.40
N GLU A 181 13.64 26.01 -6.33
CA GLU A 181 13.42 27.15 -5.45
C GLU A 181 12.10 27.86 -5.79
N THR A 182 11.89 28.13 -7.08
CA THR A 182 10.65 28.72 -7.59
C THR A 182 9.41 27.93 -7.17
N VAL A 183 9.43 26.60 -7.33
CA VAL A 183 8.30 25.73 -6.94
C VAL A 183 8.09 25.75 -5.43
N ILE A 184 9.15 25.67 -4.63
CA ILE A 184 9.04 25.63 -3.17
C ILE A 184 8.47 26.95 -2.62
N GLU A 185 8.94 28.09 -3.15
CA GLU A 185 8.54 29.43 -2.72
C GLU A 185 7.13 29.80 -3.19
N GLN A 186 6.82 29.59 -4.48
CA GLN A 186 5.55 30.03 -5.06
C GLN A 186 4.38 29.08 -4.75
N ARG A 187 4.67 27.85 -4.31
CA ARG A 187 3.65 26.86 -3.89
C ARG A 187 3.78 26.62 -2.39
N PRO A 188 3.12 27.43 -1.54
CA PRO A 188 3.20 27.28 -0.08
C PRO A 188 2.55 25.99 0.42
N ASN A 189 1.68 25.36 -0.37
CA ASN A 189 1.13 24.04 -0.08
C ASN A 189 2.03 22.95 -0.68
N PRO A 190 2.73 22.14 0.13
CA PRO A 190 3.56 21.03 -0.35
C PRO A 190 2.81 20.06 -1.27
N LYS A 191 1.49 19.95 -1.06
CA LYS A 191 0.62 19.01 -1.77
C LYS A 191 0.39 19.34 -3.25
N THR A 192 0.85 20.49 -3.74
CA THR A 192 0.68 20.89 -5.15
C THR A 192 2.00 20.94 -5.92
N ARG A 193 3.13 20.75 -5.22
CA ARG A 193 4.46 20.97 -5.80
C ARG A 193 4.83 19.90 -6.83
N SER A 194 4.66 18.62 -6.50
CA SER A 194 4.93 17.49 -7.42
C SER A 194 4.13 17.60 -8.72
N GLY A 195 2.87 18.05 -8.64
CA GLY A 195 2.02 18.30 -9.79
C GLY A 195 2.49 19.47 -10.66
N THR A 196 3.27 20.41 -10.11
CA THR A 196 3.85 21.53 -10.87
C THR A 196 5.03 21.04 -11.73
N PHE A 197 5.87 20.15 -11.19
CA PHE A 197 6.90 19.45 -11.98
C PHE A 197 6.29 18.66 -13.14
N LEU A 198 5.28 17.82 -12.85
CA LEU A 198 4.62 17.04 -13.90
C LEU A 198 3.93 17.93 -14.95
N ALA A 199 3.32 19.03 -14.52
CA ALA A 199 2.67 19.96 -15.44
C ALA A 199 3.67 20.60 -16.41
N GLU A 200 4.86 20.95 -15.95
CA GLU A 200 5.93 21.54 -16.77
C GLU A 200 6.40 20.56 -17.85
N VAL A 201 6.58 19.29 -17.50
CA VAL A 201 6.84 18.23 -18.48
C VAL A 201 5.72 18.17 -19.51
N GLY A 202 4.46 18.19 -19.07
CA GLY A 202 3.30 18.24 -19.96
C GLY A 202 3.28 19.46 -20.89
N PHE A 203 3.74 20.62 -20.42
CA PHE A 203 3.82 21.86 -21.21
C PHE A 203 4.98 21.88 -22.20
N SER A 204 6.04 21.09 -21.98
CA SER A 204 7.13 20.95 -22.95
C SER A 204 6.72 20.21 -24.23
N TYR A 205 5.64 19.43 -24.19
CA TYR A 205 5.03 18.88 -25.40
C TYR A 205 4.25 19.96 -26.14
N GLU A 206 4.37 19.99 -27.47
CA GLU A 206 3.51 20.85 -28.30
C GLU A 206 2.03 20.57 -27.95
N ARG A 207 1.26 21.64 -27.74
CA ARG A 207 -0.18 21.53 -27.41
C ARG A 207 -0.88 20.72 -28.50
N GLY A 208 -1.58 19.67 -28.10
CA GLY A 208 -2.26 18.74 -29.02
C GLY A 208 -2.10 17.29 -28.57
N GLU A 209 -2.10 16.37 -29.53
CA GLU A 209 -2.15 14.93 -29.28
C GLU A 209 -1.02 14.41 -28.39
N ALA A 210 0.19 14.97 -28.48
CA ALA A 210 1.33 14.55 -27.67
C ALA A 210 1.16 14.89 -26.17
N CYS A 211 0.66 16.10 -25.87
CA CYS A 211 0.35 16.52 -24.51
C CYS A 211 -0.79 15.67 -23.90
N ASP A 212 -1.84 15.39 -24.69
CA ASP A 212 -2.95 14.54 -24.27
C ASP A 212 -2.51 13.09 -24.04
N ALA A 213 -1.64 12.55 -24.90
CA ALA A 213 -1.08 11.22 -24.76
C ALA A 213 -0.22 11.09 -23.48
N PHE A 214 0.60 12.08 -23.18
CA PHE A 214 1.37 12.14 -21.94
C PHE A 214 0.45 12.10 -20.70
N TYR A 215 -0.56 12.97 -20.64
CA TYR A 215 -1.49 12.95 -19.52
C TYR A 215 -2.31 11.66 -19.46
N TYR A 216 -2.65 11.04 -20.60
CA TYR A 216 -3.28 9.74 -20.63
C TYR A 216 -2.38 8.65 -20.02
N GLN A 217 -1.08 8.63 -20.36
CA GLN A 217 -0.09 7.74 -19.75
C GLN A 217 0.01 7.93 -18.24
N THR A 218 0.06 9.18 -17.75
CA THR A 218 0.10 9.45 -16.29
C THR A 218 -1.16 8.92 -15.57
N GLN A 219 -2.33 8.99 -16.21
CA GLN A 219 -3.58 8.49 -15.64
C GLN A 219 -3.66 6.96 -15.55
N GLN A 220 -2.87 6.21 -16.32
CA GLN A 220 -2.82 4.74 -16.29
C GLN A 220 -2.40 4.19 -14.91
N TRP A 221 -1.71 5.00 -14.10
CA TRP A 221 -1.40 4.62 -12.71
C TRP A 221 -2.66 4.40 -11.87
N TYR A 222 -3.68 5.24 -12.08
CA TYR A 222 -4.94 5.28 -11.32
C TYR A 222 -6.05 4.48 -11.96
N ARG A 223 -5.95 4.28 -13.28
CA ARG A 223 -6.85 3.46 -14.07
C ARG A 223 -6.03 2.34 -14.67
N PRO A 224 -5.56 1.37 -13.88
CA PRO A 224 -5.00 0.17 -14.47
C PRO A 224 -6.08 -0.36 -15.43
N ASN A 225 -5.80 -0.31 -16.73
CA ASN A 225 -6.69 -0.80 -17.79
C ASN A 225 -7.39 -2.06 -17.27
N GLY A 226 -8.71 -2.20 -17.46
CA GLY A 226 -9.58 -3.21 -16.83
C GLY A 226 -9.20 -4.70 -16.95
N ARG A 227 -7.98 -5.02 -17.38
CA ARG A 227 -7.24 -6.23 -17.03
C ARG A 227 -6.78 -6.11 -15.58
N GLY A 228 -7.61 -6.63 -14.67
CA GLY A 228 -7.26 -6.78 -13.26
C GLY A 228 -5.88 -7.38 -13.10
N TRP A 229 -5.05 -6.69 -12.33
CA TRP A 229 -3.81 -7.23 -11.76
C TRP A 229 -4.14 -8.28 -10.71
#